data_AF-A0A973CWN6-F1
#
_entry.id   AF-A0A973CWN6-F1
#
_cell.length_a   1.000
_cell.length_b   1.000
_cell.length_c   1.000
_cell.angle_alpha   90.00
_cell.angle_beta   90.00
_cell.angle_gamma   90.00
#
_symmetry.space_group_name_H-M   'P 1'
#
loop_
_entity.id
_entity.type
_entity.pdbx_description
1 polymer ?
#
loop_
_entity_poly.entity_id
_entity_poly.type
_entity_poly.pdbx_seq_one_letter_code
_entity_poly.pdbx_strand_id
1 'polypeptide(L)'
;ADCLEHLASSQQGDRGDGGALVYFFETPDGSLLYQDTSGHWTGILRDLRPDVAILAAAGRGNIDGEPIQGSLSQFVARQAELLRPRRLLLCHHDDWLPGFSIDTDVAPIREALARAAPHTELLEPGYLAASEILPVR
;
A
#
# COMPACT_ATOMS: atom_id res chain seq x y z
N ALA A 1 33.11 -7.09 -6.08
CA ALA A 1 32.78 -8.48 -6.47
C ALA A 1 31.72 -9.02 -5.52
N ASP A 2 31.95 -8.92 -4.22
CA ASP A 2 31.10 -9.47 -3.15
C ASP A 2 29.64 -8.99 -3.18
N CYS A 3 29.36 -7.69 -3.42
CA CYS A 3 27.96 -7.21 -3.51
C CYS A 3 27.20 -7.81 -4.70
N LEU A 4 27.86 -8.04 -5.83
CA LEU A 4 27.23 -8.62 -7.02
C LEU A 4 26.99 -10.12 -6.85
N GLU A 5 27.96 -10.83 -6.25
CA GLU A 5 27.78 -12.24 -5.86
C GLU A 5 26.67 -12.39 -4.81
N HIS A 6 26.63 -11.50 -3.81
CA HIS A 6 25.57 -11.50 -2.81
C HIS A 6 24.20 -11.28 -3.46
N LEU A 7 24.06 -10.28 -4.34
CA LEU A 7 22.81 -10.03 -5.07
C LEU A 7 22.35 -11.26 -5.88
N ALA A 8 23.28 -11.92 -6.58
CA ALA A 8 22.97 -13.14 -7.33
C ALA A 8 22.52 -14.29 -6.41
N SER A 9 23.19 -14.47 -5.25
CA SER A 9 22.83 -15.52 -4.28
C SER A 9 21.51 -15.24 -3.55
N SER A 10 21.14 -13.97 -3.40
CA SER A 10 19.91 -13.51 -2.77
C SER A 10 18.71 -13.53 -3.73
N GLN A 11 18.91 -13.89 -4.99
CA GLN A 11 17.85 -13.97 -6.00
C GLN A 11 17.03 -15.27 -5.82
N GLN A 12 15.98 -15.21 -5.00
CA GLN A 12 15.21 -16.40 -4.60
C GLN A 12 14.10 -16.80 -5.59
N GLY A 13 13.89 -16.02 -6.66
CA GLY A 13 12.77 -16.23 -7.60
C GLY A 13 11.39 -16.05 -6.95
N ASP A 14 10.35 -16.36 -7.72
CA ASP A 14 8.99 -16.43 -7.18
C ASP A 14 8.82 -17.74 -6.42
N ARG A 15 8.57 -17.66 -5.12
CA ARG A 15 8.56 -18.83 -4.23
C ARG A 15 7.17 -19.46 -4.10
N GLY A 16 6.12 -18.75 -4.50
CA GLY A 16 4.73 -19.18 -4.35
C GLY A 16 4.26 -19.36 -2.90
N ASP A 17 5.10 -19.04 -1.92
CA ASP A 17 4.80 -19.05 -0.47
C ASP A 17 4.64 -17.62 0.09
N GLY A 18 4.89 -16.60 -0.72
CA GLY A 18 4.75 -15.19 -0.37
C GLY A 18 3.32 -14.69 -0.51
N GLY A 19 2.91 -13.83 0.42
CA GLY A 19 1.63 -13.11 0.39
C GLY A 19 1.78 -11.81 1.15
N ALA A 20 0.95 -10.82 0.81
CA ALA A 20 0.96 -9.57 1.55
C ALA A 20 0.46 -9.78 2.98
N LEU A 21 1.17 -9.21 3.94
CA LEU A 21 0.71 -9.18 5.32
C LEU A 21 -0.21 -7.98 5.47
N VAL A 22 -1.43 -8.25 5.92
CA VAL A 22 -2.45 -7.24 6.17
C VAL A 22 -2.85 -7.32 7.62
N TYR A 23 -2.70 -6.21 8.33
CA TYR A 23 -3.03 -6.07 9.74
C TYR A 23 -4.23 -5.13 9.89
N PHE A 24 -5.20 -5.53 10.70
CA PHE A 24 -6.34 -4.70 11.05
C PHE A 24 -6.30 -4.43 12.55
N PHE A 25 -6.25 -3.15 12.91
CA PHE A 25 -6.17 -2.68 14.28
C PHE A 25 -7.48 -2.02 14.66
N GLU A 26 -8.02 -2.43 15.81
CA GLU A 26 -9.17 -1.78 16.43
C GLU A 26 -8.70 -1.04 17.69
N THR A 27 -9.04 0.23 17.78
CA THR A 27 -8.69 1.09 18.90
C THR A 27 -9.93 1.86 19.36
N PRO A 28 -9.94 2.43 20.58
CA PRO A 28 -11.03 3.31 21.02
C PRO A 28 -11.26 4.55 20.13
N ASP A 29 -10.24 4.96 19.39
CA ASP A 29 -10.25 6.16 18.54
C ASP A 29 -10.62 5.86 17.08
N GLY A 30 -10.72 4.57 16.72
CA GLY A 30 -11.10 4.10 15.40
C GLY A 30 -10.32 2.88 14.96
N SER A 31 -10.42 2.58 13.67
CA SER A 31 -9.84 1.40 13.04
C SER A 31 -8.81 1.75 11.97
N LEU A 32 -7.74 0.95 11.92
CA LEU A 32 -6.62 1.13 11.00
C LEU A 32 -6.36 -0.18 10.26
N LEU A 33 -6.22 -0.12 8.95
CA LEU A 33 -5.66 -1.21 8.16
C LEU A 33 -4.23 -0.84 7.73
N TYR A 34 -3.29 -1.74 7.89
CA TYR A 34 -1.93 -1.62 7.37
C TYR A 34 -1.61 -2.81 6.45
N GLN A 35 -1.12 -2.51 5.26
CA GLN A 35 -0.64 -3.48 4.29
C GLN A 35 0.87 -3.28 4.10
N ASP A 36 1.65 -4.33 4.31
CA ASP A 36 3.13 -4.23 4.24
C ASP A 36 3.64 -4.10 2.79
N THR A 37 3.07 -4.85 1.86
CA THR A 37 3.45 -4.93 0.45
C THR A 37 2.21 -5.08 -0.44
N SER A 38 2.37 -4.78 -1.73
CA SER A 38 1.25 -4.76 -2.67
C SER A 38 0.68 -6.17 -2.86
N GLY A 39 -0.50 -6.43 -2.32
CA GLY A 39 -1.30 -7.59 -2.65
C GLY A 39 -2.41 -7.87 -1.65
N HIS A 40 -3.44 -8.61 -2.04
CA HIS A 40 -4.50 -9.00 -1.12
C HIS A 40 -5.28 -10.23 -1.62
N TRP A 41 -6.06 -10.82 -0.71
CA TRP A 41 -7.15 -11.72 -1.06
C TRP A 41 -8.49 -10.98 -0.97
N THR A 42 -9.22 -10.93 -2.08
CA THR A 42 -10.44 -10.12 -2.26
C THR A 42 -11.51 -10.50 -1.25
N GLY A 43 -11.66 -11.79 -0.94
CA GLY A 43 -12.71 -12.26 -0.04
C GLY A 43 -12.53 -11.84 1.43
N ILE A 44 -11.34 -11.39 1.85
CA ILE A 44 -11.10 -10.79 3.17
C ILE A 44 -11.26 -9.29 3.02
N LEU A 45 -10.53 -8.69 2.07
CA LEU A 45 -10.43 -7.23 1.98
C LEU A 45 -11.78 -6.56 1.73
N ARG A 46 -12.67 -7.20 0.97
CA ARG A 46 -14.00 -6.66 0.63
C ARG A 46 -14.92 -6.46 1.84
N ASP A 47 -14.67 -7.14 2.95
CA ASP A 47 -15.51 -7.12 4.14
C ASP A 47 -14.94 -6.22 5.26
N LEU A 48 -13.74 -5.68 5.08
CA LEU A 48 -13.11 -4.75 6.02
C LEU A 48 -13.48 -3.29 5.71
N ARG A 49 -13.74 -2.50 6.76
CA ARG A 49 -14.09 -1.07 6.65
C ARG A 49 -13.28 -0.24 7.66
N PRO A 50 -11.97 -0.06 7.44
CA PRO A 50 -11.16 0.73 8.34
C PRO A 50 -11.49 2.22 8.21
N ASP A 51 -11.34 2.99 9.28
CA ASP A 51 -11.40 4.45 9.22
C ASP A 51 -10.21 5.01 8.43
N VAL A 52 -9.04 4.38 8.60
CA VAL A 52 -7.78 4.73 7.94
C VAL A 52 -7.16 3.50 7.28
N ALA A 53 -6.68 3.62 6.05
CA ALA A 53 -5.87 2.59 5.41
C ALA A 53 -4.46 3.10 5.09
N ILE A 54 -3.44 2.33 5.45
CA ILE A 54 -2.07 2.52 5.01
C ILE A 54 -1.78 1.40 4.01
N LEU A 55 -1.68 1.76 2.73
CA LEU A 55 -1.59 0.80 1.62
C LEU A 55 -0.24 0.87 0.92
N ALA A 56 0.33 -0.30 0.66
CA ALA A 56 1.56 -0.39 -0.11
C ALA A 56 1.32 0.04 -1.56
N ALA A 57 2.20 0.89 -2.07
CA ALA A 57 2.15 1.39 -3.44
C ALA A 57 3.50 1.19 -4.14
N ALA A 58 3.97 -0.06 -4.18
CA ALA A 58 5.20 -0.41 -4.89
C ALA A 58 5.13 -1.74 -5.62
N GLY A 59 5.94 -1.86 -6.67
CA GLY A 59 6.02 -3.05 -7.50
C GLY A 59 4.70 -3.40 -8.19
N ARG A 60 4.57 -4.67 -8.56
CA ARG A 60 3.35 -5.23 -9.15
C ARG A 60 2.74 -6.21 -8.16
N GLY A 61 1.66 -5.80 -7.50
CA GLY A 61 1.01 -6.65 -6.50
C GLY A 61 0.18 -7.80 -7.09
N ASN A 62 -0.18 -8.74 -6.22
CA ASN A 62 -1.05 -9.88 -6.56
C ASN A 62 -2.45 -9.70 -5.95
N ILE A 63 -3.48 -10.01 -6.71
CA ILE A 63 -4.87 -10.10 -6.26
C ILE A 63 -5.30 -11.56 -6.41
N ASP A 64 -5.73 -12.18 -5.31
CA ASP A 64 -6.19 -13.58 -5.29
C ASP A 64 -5.16 -14.58 -5.85
N GLY A 65 -3.89 -14.32 -5.59
CA GLY A 65 -2.76 -15.13 -6.07
C GLY A 65 -2.22 -14.70 -7.43
N GLU A 66 -2.97 -13.91 -8.20
CA GLU A 66 -2.60 -13.53 -9.56
C GLU A 66 -2.02 -12.11 -9.63
N PRO A 67 -0.92 -11.88 -10.37
CA PRO A 67 -0.41 -10.53 -10.58
C PRO A 67 -1.46 -9.61 -11.20
N ILE A 68 -1.60 -8.39 -10.68
CA ILE A 68 -2.60 -7.45 -11.17
C ILE A 68 -2.43 -7.20 -12.68
N GLN A 69 -3.55 -7.23 -13.40
CA GLN A 69 -3.65 -6.71 -14.76
C GLN A 69 -4.01 -5.22 -14.69
N GLY A 70 -3.02 -4.35 -14.90
CA GLY A 70 -3.19 -2.90 -14.80
C GLY A 70 -1.97 -2.18 -14.23
N SER A 71 -2.14 -0.89 -13.95
CA SER A 71 -1.13 -0.05 -13.31
C SER A 71 -1.19 -0.14 -11.78
N LEU A 72 -0.12 0.31 -11.13
CA LEU A 72 -0.07 0.51 -9.68
C LEU A 72 -1.20 1.45 -9.20
N SER A 73 -1.48 2.52 -9.93
CA SER A 73 -2.57 3.44 -9.59
C SER A 73 -3.94 2.76 -9.63
N GLN A 74 -4.18 1.86 -10.58
CA GLN A 74 -5.40 1.05 -10.62
C GLN A 74 -5.46 0.05 -9.46
N PHE A 75 -4.34 -0.53 -9.06
CA PHE A 75 -4.26 -1.40 -7.88
C PHE A 75 -4.70 -0.67 -6.62
N VAL A 76 -4.05 0.45 -6.30
CA VAL A 76 -4.35 1.24 -5.10
C VAL A 76 -5.80 1.73 -5.10
N ALA A 77 -6.30 2.21 -6.24
CA ALA A 77 -7.68 2.67 -6.37
C ALA A 77 -8.72 1.56 -6.13
N ARG A 78 -8.49 0.35 -6.63
CA ARG A 78 -9.36 -0.80 -6.35
C ARG A 78 -9.38 -1.17 -4.88
N GLN A 79 -8.23 -1.14 -4.21
CA GLN A 79 -8.16 -1.40 -2.77
C GLN A 79 -8.94 -0.34 -1.97
N ALA A 80 -8.78 0.94 -2.34
CA ALA A 80 -9.54 2.03 -1.72
C ALA A 80 -11.06 1.88 -1.94
N GLU A 81 -11.49 1.46 -3.13
CA GLU A 81 -12.91 1.20 -3.43
C GLU A 81 -13.49 0.04 -2.61
N LEU A 82 -12.69 -1.01 -2.39
CA LEU A 82 -13.07 -2.15 -1.54
C LEU A 82 -13.16 -1.75 -0.06
N LEU A 83 -12.15 -1.07 0.46
CA LEU A 83 -12.01 -0.74 1.87
C LEU A 83 -12.85 0.46 2.30
N ARG A 84 -13.06 1.41 1.40
CA ARG A 84 -13.77 2.68 1.63
C ARG A 84 -13.29 3.46 2.87
N PRO A 85 -11.98 3.65 3.08
CA PRO A 85 -11.49 4.37 4.24
C PRO A 85 -11.80 5.87 4.11
N ARG A 86 -11.88 6.58 5.25
CA ARG A 86 -11.97 8.05 5.24
C ARG A 86 -10.64 8.67 4.86
N ARG A 87 -9.54 8.08 5.32
CA ARG A 87 -8.16 8.53 5.06
C ARG A 87 -7.30 7.40 4.53
N LEU A 88 -6.44 7.71 3.57
CA LEU A 88 -5.51 6.76 2.98
C LEU A 88 -4.10 7.34 2.98
N LEU A 89 -3.13 6.56 3.44
CA LEU A 89 -1.71 6.86 3.31
C LEU A 89 -1.08 5.80 2.41
N LEU A 90 -0.12 6.21 1.60
CA LEU A 90 0.71 5.29 0.86
C LEU A 90 1.92 4.90 1.72
N CYS A 91 2.32 3.64 1.63
CA CYS A 91 3.57 3.14 2.18
C CYS A 91 4.33 2.35 1.12
N HIS A 92 5.57 1.97 1.45
CA HIS A 92 6.44 1.19 0.57
C HIS A 92 6.81 1.87 -0.77
N HIS A 93 6.42 3.12 -0.99
CA HIS A 93 6.56 3.86 -2.26
C HIS A 93 7.66 4.94 -2.26
N ASP A 94 8.20 5.30 -1.10
CA ASP A 94 9.04 6.48 -0.94
C ASP A 94 10.51 6.24 -1.31
N ASP A 95 11.19 7.32 -1.74
CA ASP A 95 12.65 7.35 -1.94
C ASP A 95 13.40 7.90 -0.73
N TRP A 96 13.36 7.15 0.38
CA TRP A 96 14.16 7.48 1.57
C TRP A 96 15.51 6.76 1.59
N LEU A 97 15.85 6.04 0.52
CA LEU A 97 17.17 5.46 0.27
C LEU A 97 17.71 5.85 -1.13
N PRO A 98 18.17 7.10 -1.30
CA PRO A 98 18.62 7.61 -2.59
C PRO A 98 19.71 6.73 -3.23
N GLY A 99 19.54 6.45 -4.53
CA GLY A 99 20.45 5.57 -5.29
C GLY A 99 20.10 4.09 -5.23
N PHE A 100 19.10 3.71 -4.44
CA PHE A 100 18.51 2.38 -4.42
C PHE A 100 16.99 2.42 -4.70
N SER A 101 16.26 3.26 -3.96
CA SER A 101 14.86 3.60 -4.27
C SER A 101 14.81 4.75 -5.29
N ILE A 102 13.64 4.88 -5.92
CA ILE A 102 13.31 6.00 -6.82
C ILE A 102 12.02 6.62 -6.33
N ASP A 103 11.90 7.93 -6.51
CA ASP A 103 10.68 8.62 -6.12
C ASP A 103 9.49 8.09 -6.93
N THR A 104 8.39 7.76 -6.25
CA THR A 104 7.18 7.28 -6.90
C THR A 104 6.35 8.49 -7.32
N ASP A 105 6.04 8.60 -8.61
CA ASP A 105 5.05 9.59 -9.06
C ASP A 105 3.66 9.22 -8.51
N VAL A 106 3.23 9.97 -7.50
CA VAL A 106 1.93 9.78 -6.83
C VAL A 106 0.77 10.38 -7.63
N ALA A 107 1.02 11.23 -8.64
CA ALA A 107 -0.06 11.90 -9.37
C ALA A 107 -1.06 10.93 -10.03
N PRO A 108 -0.63 9.86 -10.72
CA PRO A 108 -1.55 8.85 -11.27
C PRO A 108 -2.37 8.13 -10.19
N ILE A 109 -1.80 7.90 -9.00
CA ILE A 109 -2.49 7.27 -7.86
C ILE A 109 -3.57 8.22 -7.34
N ARG A 110 -3.23 9.49 -7.11
CA ARG A 110 -4.17 10.53 -6.68
C ARG A 110 -5.36 10.65 -7.64
N GLU A 111 -5.10 10.71 -8.94
CA GLU A 111 -6.14 10.79 -9.96
C GLU A 111 -7.05 9.55 -9.98
N ALA A 112 -6.47 8.36 -9.81
CA ALA A 112 -7.24 7.12 -9.76
C ALA A 112 -8.12 7.04 -8.51
N LEU A 113 -7.59 7.48 -7.35
CA LEU A 113 -8.33 7.58 -6.10
C LEU A 113 -9.48 8.57 -6.19
N ALA A 114 -9.26 9.77 -6.76
CA ALA A 114 -10.31 10.76 -6.94
C ALA A 114 -11.50 10.24 -7.78
N ARG A 115 -11.25 9.29 -8.69
CA ARG A 115 -12.31 8.64 -9.49
C ARG A 115 -12.99 7.48 -8.76
N ALA A 116 -12.22 6.58 -8.14
CA ALA A 116 -12.74 5.33 -7.57
C ALA A 116 -13.25 5.48 -6.12
N ALA A 117 -12.66 6.39 -5.35
CA ALA A 117 -12.95 6.61 -3.94
C ALA A 117 -12.97 8.13 -3.61
N PRO A 118 -13.90 8.92 -4.18
CA PRO A 118 -13.92 10.38 -4.04
C PRO A 118 -14.14 10.88 -2.60
N HIS A 119 -14.53 10.01 -1.68
CA HIS A 119 -14.73 10.32 -0.26
C HIS A 119 -13.52 9.97 0.61
N THR A 120 -12.45 9.41 0.02
CA THR A 120 -11.20 9.10 0.71
C THR A 120 -10.23 10.26 0.55
N GLU A 121 -9.76 10.79 1.68
CA GLU A 121 -8.68 11.77 1.74
C GLU A 121 -7.33 11.06 1.60
N LEU A 122 -6.57 11.36 0.54
CA LEU A 122 -5.17 10.92 0.41
C LEU A 122 -4.29 11.83 1.27
N LEU A 123 -3.61 11.26 2.25
CA LEU A 123 -2.65 11.93 3.12
C LEU A 123 -1.22 11.68 2.60
N GLU A 124 -0.48 12.77 2.39
CA GLU A 124 0.93 12.77 1.96
C GLU A 124 1.80 13.43 3.03
N PRO A 125 2.19 12.67 4.06
CA PRO A 125 3.02 13.19 5.13
C PRO A 125 4.43 13.52 4.62
N GLY A 126 5.01 14.61 5.12
CA GLY A 126 6.40 14.94 4.86
C GLY A 126 7.37 13.98 5.56
N TYR A 127 8.62 13.92 5.09
CA TYR A 127 9.68 13.14 5.75
C TYR A 127 9.84 13.56 7.22
N LEU A 128 9.72 12.60 8.14
CA LEU A 128 9.73 12.79 9.61
C LEU A 128 8.62 13.70 10.18
N ALA A 129 7.64 14.10 9.37
CA ALA A 129 6.53 14.91 9.85
C ALA A 129 5.55 14.05 10.68
N ALA A 130 5.28 14.47 11.91
CA ALA A 130 4.23 13.88 12.71
C ALA A 130 2.88 14.11 12.01
N SER A 131 2.12 13.04 11.78
CA SER A 131 0.84 13.09 11.07
C SER A 131 -0.22 12.36 11.87
N GLU A 132 -1.29 13.06 12.20
CA GLU A 132 -2.43 12.50 12.91
C GLU A 132 -3.31 11.73 11.94
N ILE A 133 -3.37 10.40 12.10
CA ILE A 133 -4.11 9.52 11.20
C ILE A 133 -5.50 9.16 11.75
N LEU A 134 -5.59 8.92 13.06
CA LEU A 134 -6.84 8.72 13.81
C LEU A 134 -7.04 9.93 14.74
N PRO A 135 -8.28 10.34 15.02
CA PRO A 135 -8.52 11.45 15.93
C PRO A 135 -8.00 11.12 17.33
N VAL A 136 -7.16 11.99 17.90
CA VAL A 136 -6.95 12.01 19.36
C VAL A 136 -8.11 12.79 19.94
N ARG A 137 -9.05 12.10 20.60
CA ARG A 137 -10.22 12.75 21.21
C ARG A 137 -9.84 13.88 22.17
#